data_AF-A0A2L0II80-F1
#
_entry.id   AF-A0A2L0II80-F1
#
_cell.length_a   1.000
_cell.length_b   1.000
_cell.length_c   1.000
_cell.angle_alpha   90.00
_cell.angle_beta   90.00
_cell.angle_gamma   90.00
#
_symmetry.space_group_name_H-M   'P 1'
#
loop_
_entity.id
_entity.type
_entity.pdbx_description
1 polymer ?
#
loop_
_entity_poly.entity_id
_entity_poly.type
_entity_poly.pdbx_seq_one_letter_code
_entity_poly.pdbx_strand_id
1 'polypeptide(L)'
;MISDRKAIEIAKEYANKAGYGWDEGFHEAERTSFDGKSVWVISTSDMKFSEELPWMMESMPNPIKYYIDMSCGECIAVGGRGSAILRLKK
;
A
#
# COMPACT_ATOMS: atom_id res chain seq x y z
N MET A 1 -7.80 17.89 -3.07
CA MET A 1 -7.95 16.43 -3.22
C MET A 1 -6.78 15.94 -4.04
N ILE A 2 -5.98 15.00 -3.52
CA ILE A 2 -4.79 14.51 -4.25
C ILE A 2 -5.19 13.59 -5.42
N SER A 3 -4.34 13.53 -6.44
CA SER A 3 -4.49 12.58 -7.55
C SER A 3 -4.13 11.16 -7.13
N ASP A 4 -4.57 10.19 -7.94
CA ASP A 4 -4.17 8.78 -7.88
C ASP A 4 -2.65 8.61 -7.93
N ARG A 5 -1.97 9.26 -8.89
CA ARG A 5 -0.51 9.21 -9.02
C ARG A 5 0.19 9.70 -7.76
N LYS A 6 -0.34 10.78 -7.15
CA LYS A 6 0.24 11.30 -5.92
C LYS A 6 0.02 10.37 -4.73
N ALA A 7 -1.15 9.72 -4.66
CA ALA A 7 -1.44 8.72 -3.65
C ALA A 7 -0.54 7.49 -3.76
N ILE A 8 -0.23 7.03 -4.98
CA ILE A 8 0.73 5.94 -5.23
C ILE A 8 2.13 6.32 -4.75
N GLU A 9 2.62 7.52 -5.07
CA GLU A 9 3.92 8.01 -4.57
C GLU A 9 3.99 8.01 -3.03
N ILE A 10 2.94 8.52 -2.37
CA ILE A 10 2.86 8.54 -0.90
C ILE A 10 2.85 7.12 -0.33
N ALA A 11 2.08 6.22 -0.92
CA ALA A 11 2.02 4.82 -0.49
C ALA A 11 3.39 4.13 -0.64
N LYS A 12 4.10 4.37 -1.74
CA LYS A 12 5.47 3.87 -1.97
C LYS A 12 6.45 4.39 -0.93
N GLU A 13 6.44 5.70 -0.67
CA GLU A 13 7.29 6.30 0.38
C GLU A 13 7.00 5.70 1.75
N TYR A 14 5.72 5.47 2.07
CA TYR A 14 5.32 4.85 3.32
C TYR A 14 5.78 3.38 3.41
N ALA A 15 5.57 2.60 2.34
CA ALA A 15 5.99 1.21 2.25
C ALA A 15 7.50 1.04 2.49
N ASN A 16 8.30 1.91 1.85
CA ASN A 16 9.76 1.93 2.00
C ASN A 16 10.20 2.29 3.43
N LYS A 17 9.51 3.23 4.09
CA LYS A 17 9.81 3.62 5.48
C LYS A 17 9.40 2.57 6.50
N ALA A 18 8.26 1.91 6.28
CA ALA A 18 7.67 0.98 7.23
C ALA A 18 8.13 -0.48 7.02
N GLY A 19 8.74 -0.80 5.86
CA GLY A 19 9.23 -2.14 5.54
C GLY A 19 8.12 -3.14 5.18
N TYR A 20 6.91 -2.67 4.90
CA TYR A 20 5.77 -3.54 4.58
C TYR A 20 5.85 -4.18 3.19
N GLY A 21 6.77 -3.72 2.32
CA GLY A 21 6.93 -4.25 0.96
C GLY A 21 6.14 -3.47 -0.08
N TRP A 22 6.66 -3.46 -1.30
CA TRP A 22 6.10 -2.72 -2.43
C TRP A 22 6.39 -3.47 -3.72
N ASP A 23 5.37 -3.69 -4.55
CA ASP A 23 5.51 -4.30 -5.85
C ASP A 23 5.64 -3.21 -6.93
N GLU A 24 6.82 -3.12 -7.54
CA GLU A 24 7.10 -2.15 -8.61
C GLU A 24 6.36 -2.48 -9.92
N GLY A 25 5.93 -3.73 -10.10
CA GLY A 25 5.20 -4.18 -11.29
C GLY A 25 3.69 -4.10 -11.15
N PHE A 26 3.17 -4.04 -9.92
CA PHE A 26 1.73 -4.01 -9.66
C PHE A 26 1.32 -3.05 -8.53
N HIS A 27 0.58 -2.01 -8.92
CA HIS A 27 -0.09 -1.11 -7.99
C HIS A 27 -1.35 -0.52 -8.64
N GLU A 28 -2.46 -0.54 -7.92
CA GLU A 28 -3.75 -0.03 -8.37
C GLU A 28 -4.32 0.96 -7.35
N ALA A 29 -4.85 2.08 -7.83
CA ALA A 29 -5.45 3.12 -7.00
C ALA A 29 -6.98 3.14 -7.17
N GLU A 30 -7.71 2.94 -6.08
CA GLU A 30 -9.17 2.99 -6.04
C GLU A 30 -9.63 4.08 -5.06
N ARG A 31 -10.72 4.80 -5.39
CA ARG A 31 -11.35 5.74 -4.45
C ARG A 31 -12.41 5.04 -3.62
N THR A 32 -12.35 5.22 -2.31
CA THR A 32 -13.39 4.70 -1.41
C THR A 32 -13.58 5.60 -0.18
N SER A 33 -14.54 5.23 0.66
CA SER A 33 -14.69 5.79 2.00
C SER A 33 -14.13 4.84 3.05
N PHE A 34 -13.27 5.33 3.94
CA PHE A 34 -12.76 4.59 5.09
C PHE A 34 -12.92 5.42 6.37
N ASP A 35 -13.56 4.87 7.40
CA ASP A 35 -13.89 5.56 8.66
C ASP A 35 -14.51 6.96 8.44
N GLY A 36 -15.41 7.09 7.46
CA GLY A 36 -16.10 8.34 7.14
C GLY A 36 -15.27 9.38 6.37
N LYS A 37 -14.02 9.05 6.01
CA LYS A 37 -13.14 9.89 5.19
C LYS A 37 -13.04 9.37 3.76
N SER A 38 -12.90 10.27 2.80
CA SER A 38 -12.57 9.90 1.41
C SER A 38 -11.09 9.56 1.32
N VAL A 39 -10.77 8.35 0.86
CA VAL A 39 -9.41 7.83 0.77
C VAL A 39 -9.12 7.24 -0.60
N TRP A 40 -7.84 7.26 -0.97
CA TRP A 40 -7.28 6.40 -2.00
C TRP A 40 -6.82 5.10 -1.35
N VAL A 41 -7.30 3.96 -1.85
CA VAL A 41 -6.78 2.64 -1.50
C VAL A 41 -5.79 2.25 -2.58
N ILE A 42 -4.53 2.08 -2.19
CA ILE A 42 -3.48 1.60 -3.08
C ILE A 42 -3.27 0.12 -2.81
N SER A 43 -3.70 -0.73 -3.75
CA SER A 43 -3.52 -2.18 -3.68
C SER A 43 -2.21 -2.57 -4.35
N THR A 44 -1.38 -3.34 -3.66
CA THR A 44 -0.09 -3.85 -4.13
C THR A 44 0.22 -5.18 -3.42
N SER A 45 1.47 -5.64 -3.47
CA SER A 45 1.92 -6.83 -2.75
C SER A 45 3.31 -6.64 -2.12
N ASP A 46 3.69 -7.50 -1.18
CA ASP A 46 5.06 -7.58 -0.62
C ASP A 46 5.99 -8.49 -1.44
N MET A 47 5.78 -8.57 -2.76
CA MET A 47 6.56 -9.45 -3.64
C MET A 47 8.07 -9.25 -3.46
N LYS A 48 8.77 -10.34 -3.15
CA LYS A 48 10.24 -10.40 -3.01
C LYS A 48 10.81 -11.52 -3.85
N PHE A 49 11.81 -11.18 -4.66
CA PHE A 49 12.61 -12.13 -5.43
C PHE A 49 13.92 -12.42 -4.71
N SER A 50 14.42 -13.63 -4.89
CA SER A 50 15.69 -14.06 -4.33
C SER A 50 16.84 -13.25 -4.94
N GLU A 51 17.77 -12.83 -4.08
CA GLU A 51 19.00 -12.14 -4.53
C GLU A 51 19.91 -13.07 -5.37
N GLU A 52 19.92 -14.38 -5.09
CA GLU A 52 20.72 -15.36 -5.82
C GLU A 52 20.06 -15.78 -7.15
N LEU A 53 18.73 -15.85 -7.17
CA LEU A 53 17.94 -16.28 -8.32
C LEU A 53 16.81 -15.27 -8.57
N PRO A 54 17.03 -14.23 -9.38
CA PRO A 54 16.06 -13.14 -9.58
C PRO A 54 14.71 -13.56 -10.20
N TRP A 55 14.64 -14.77 -10.76
CA TRP A 55 13.40 -15.38 -11.26
C TRP A 55 12.64 -16.19 -10.21
N MET A 56 13.25 -16.45 -9.05
CA MET A 56 12.67 -17.22 -7.97
C MET A 56 12.07 -16.28 -6.93
N MET A 57 10.77 -16.42 -6.70
CA MET A 57 10.09 -15.73 -5.61
C MET A 57 10.53 -16.34 -4.28
N GLU A 58 10.88 -15.51 -3.29
CA GLU A 58 11.26 -15.99 -1.96
C GLU A 58 10.05 -16.54 -1.19
N SER A 59 8.88 -15.95 -1.43
CA SER A 59 7.64 -16.36 -0.79
C SER A 59 6.43 -16.01 -1.66
N MET A 60 5.28 -16.59 -1.33
CA MET A 60 4.02 -16.24 -1.97
C MET A 60 3.61 -14.82 -1.54
N PRO A 61 3.27 -13.94 -2.49
CA PRO A 61 3.08 -12.53 -2.20
C PRO A 61 1.78 -12.33 -1.43
N ASN A 62 1.84 -11.52 -0.39
CA ASN A 62 0.71 -11.10 0.39
C ASN A 62 0.13 -9.81 -0.21
N PRO A 63 -1.20 -9.73 -0.36
CA PRO A 63 -1.83 -8.50 -0.78
C PRO A 63 -1.68 -7.45 0.33
N ILE A 64 -1.35 -6.22 -0.08
CA ILE A 64 -1.23 -5.07 0.80
C ILE A 64 -2.10 -3.94 0.25
N LYS A 65 -2.74 -3.22 1.17
CA LYS A 65 -3.58 -2.07 0.88
C LYS A 65 -3.16 -0.89 1.72
N TYR A 66 -2.77 0.22 1.09
CA TYR A 66 -2.49 1.47 1.78
C TYR A 66 -3.69 2.41 1.65
N TYR A 67 -4.13 2.98 2.76
CA TYR A 67 -5.26 3.91 2.81
C TYR A 67 -4.71 5.32 2.96
N ILE A 68 -4.81 6.13 1.90
CA ILE A 68 -4.27 7.49 1.84
C ILE A 68 -5.42 8.50 1.90
N ASP A 69 -5.41 9.38 2.89
CA ASP A 69 -6.41 10.45 3.03
C ASP A 69 -6.34 11.41 1.83
N MET A 70 -7.46 11.59 1.13
CA MET A 70 -7.49 12.40 -0.09
C MET A 70 -7.31 13.91 0.17
N SER A 71 -7.54 14.36 1.41
CA SER A 71 -7.49 15.76 1.81
C SER A 71 -6.06 16.22 2.13
N CYS A 72 -5.32 15.43 2.93
CA CYS A 72 -3.98 15.78 3.42
C CYS A 72 -2.85 14.94 2.81
N GLY A 73 -3.15 13.81 2.15
CA GLY A 73 -2.14 12.92 1.60
C GLY A 73 -1.38 12.14 2.67
N GLU A 74 -2.02 11.83 3.79
CA GLU A 74 -1.42 11.00 4.85
C GLU A 74 -1.88 9.54 4.72
N CYS A 75 -0.96 8.60 4.94
CA CYS A 75 -1.32 7.19 5.10
C CYS A 75 -1.95 7.00 6.49
N ILE A 76 -3.23 6.63 6.51
CA ILE A 76 -4.03 6.51 7.75
C ILE A 76 -4.25 5.06 8.19
N ALA A 77 -4.07 4.12 7.27
CA ALA A 77 -4.16 2.70 7.57
C ALA A 77 -3.39 1.85 6.57
N VAL A 78 -3.04 0.64 7.00
CA VAL A 78 -2.48 -0.42 6.15
C VAL A 78 -3.31 -1.68 6.36
N GLY A 79 -3.83 -2.26 5.28
CA GLY A 79 -4.48 -3.56 5.25
C GLY A 79 -3.56 -4.60 4.64
N GLY A 80 -3.69 -5.85 5.09
CA GLY A 80 -2.92 -6.98 4.56
C GLY A 80 -3.80 -8.17 4.22
N ARG A 81 -3.21 -9.37 4.30
CA ARG A 81 -3.94 -10.63 4.18
C ARG A 81 -4.82 -10.85 5.41
N GLY A 82 -6.12 -11.08 5.19
CA GLY A 82 -7.14 -11.17 6.24
C GLY A 82 -7.76 -9.80 6.54
N SER A 83 -8.93 -9.78 7.19
CA SER A 83 -9.68 -8.53 7.50
C SER A 83 -8.98 -7.60 8.51
N ALA A 84 -7.70 -7.83 8.80
CA ALA A 84 -6.90 -7.03 9.70
C ALA A 84 -6.46 -5.74 9.00
N ILE A 85 -6.97 -4.62 9.49
CA ILE A 85 -6.57 -3.27 9.08
C ILE A 85 -5.85 -2.63 10.26
N LEU A 86 -4.56 -2.36 10.08
CA LEU A 86 -3.76 -1.60 11.02
C LEU A 86 -4.05 -0.12 10.83
N ARG A 87 -4.77 0.47 11.78
CA ARG A 87 -5.00 1.92 11.83
C ARG A 87 -3.75 2.61 12.34
N LEU A 88 -3.24 3.55 11.56
CA LEU A 88 -2.12 4.39 11.94
C LEU A 88 -2.70 5.56 12.72
N LYS A 89 -2.75 5.43 14.05
CA LYS A 89 -3.14 6.54 14.91
C LYS A 89 -2.10 7.65 14.79
N LYS A 90 -2.58 8.87 14.57
CA LYS A 90 -1.81 10.10 14.81
C LYS A 90 -2.34 10.74 16.08
#